data_AF-A0A2K4Y6E8-F1
#
_entry.id   AF-A0A2K4Y6E8-F1
#
_cell.length_a   1.000
_cell.length_b   1.000
_cell.length_c   1.000
_cell.angle_alpha   90.00
_cell.angle_beta   90.00
_cell.angle_gamma   90.00
#
_symmetry.space_group_name_H-M   'P 1'
#
loop_
_entity.id
_entity.type
_entity.pdbx_description
1 polymer ?
#
loop_
_entity_poly.entity_id
_entity_poly.type
_entity_poly.pdbx_seq_one_letter_code
_entity_poly.pdbx_strand_id
1 'polypeptide(L)'
;MSRRTFDDRIGASALAFVAYTAVMLVLERRMRATGGPGIIRFELAGSASRAEAIMAAWGGDGRRAAAISTWLDFGYMASYGNLLALLVERTRRRCGHPAGLPALVGVAVAGDAVEGVSLLNVLRGNRVADNARRARTAALIKFAVLVVWLAYIAVGSMQPSAQERGVGDL
;
A
#
# COMPACT_ATOMS: atom_id res chain seq x y z
N MET A 1 23.88 13.01 -4.97
CA MET A 1 23.09 13.03 -3.70
C MET A 1 23.94 12.40 -2.62
N SER A 2 24.08 13.04 -1.45
CA SER A 2 24.90 12.53 -0.34
C SER A 2 24.22 11.31 0.31
N ARG A 3 25.02 10.37 0.83
CA ARG A 3 24.51 9.19 1.56
C ARG A 3 23.65 9.61 2.76
N ARG A 4 24.04 10.67 3.48
CA ARG A 4 23.29 11.25 4.60
C ARG A 4 21.89 11.70 4.17
N THR A 5 21.80 12.51 3.10
CA THR A 5 20.51 12.97 2.57
C THR A 5 19.59 11.84 2.09
N PHE A 6 20.13 10.69 1.69
CA PHE A 6 19.31 9.53 1.31
C PHE A 6 18.76 8.79 2.53
N ASP A 7 19.59 8.60 3.55
CA ASP A 7 19.18 7.97 4.81
C ASP A 7 18.15 8.84 5.56
N ASP A 8 18.32 10.16 5.57
CA ASP A 8 17.34 11.10 6.14
C ASP A 8 15.97 10.98 5.47
N ARG A 9 15.94 10.83 4.13
CA ARG A 9 14.69 10.64 3.36
C ARG A 9 14.00 9.33 3.68
N ILE A 10 14.76 8.25 3.89
CA ILE A 10 14.21 6.97 4.34
C ILE A 10 13.60 7.13 5.74
N GLY A 11 14.34 7.76 6.66
CA GLY A 11 13.85 8.03 8.03
C GLY A 11 12.56 8.84 8.04
N ALA A 12 12.51 9.94 7.28
CA ALA A 12 11.31 10.77 7.16
C ALA A 12 10.12 10.01 6.55
N SER A 13 10.36 9.21 5.51
CA SER A 13 9.30 8.42 4.86
C SER A 13 8.78 7.30 5.77
N ALA A 14 9.68 6.66 6.53
CA ALA A 14 9.32 5.65 7.53
C ALA A 14 8.51 6.26 8.67
N LEU A 15 8.89 7.43 9.17
CA LEU A 15 8.13 8.15 10.19
C LEU A 15 6.72 8.50 9.70
N ALA A 16 6.61 9.06 8.49
CA ALA A 16 5.33 9.36 7.88
C ALA A 16 4.47 8.10 7.72
N PHE A 17 5.04 7.01 7.22
CA PHE A 17 4.37 5.71 7.08
C PHE A 17 3.84 5.18 8.42
N VAL A 18 4.64 5.22 9.48
CA VAL A 18 4.23 4.78 10.82
C VAL A 18 3.12 5.67 11.37
N ALA A 19 3.21 7.00 11.20
CA ALA A 19 2.19 7.94 11.64
C ALA A 19 0.84 7.69 10.95
N TYR A 20 0.84 7.55 9.62
CA TYR A 20 -0.38 7.18 8.89
C TYR A 20 -0.92 5.82 9.32
N THR A 21 -0.05 4.81 9.48
CA THR A 21 -0.46 3.47 9.95
C THR A 21 -1.18 3.56 11.29
N ALA A 22 -0.66 4.35 12.24
CA ALA A 22 -1.31 4.55 13.52
C ALA A 22 -2.71 5.17 13.39
N VAL A 23 -2.87 6.20 12.54
CA VAL A 23 -4.18 6.83 12.28
C VAL A 23 -5.15 5.84 11.62
N MET A 24 -4.69 5.11 10.61
CA MET A 24 -5.49 4.11 9.89
C MET A 24 -5.95 2.99 10.82
N LEU A 25 -5.10 2.55 11.76
CA LEU A 25 -5.47 1.55 12.77
C LEU A 25 -6.58 2.03 13.72
N VAL A 26 -6.64 3.34 14.03
CA VAL A 26 -7.75 3.89 14.83
C VAL A 26 -9.06 3.79 14.06
N LEU A 27 -9.06 4.10 12.75
CA LEU A 27 -10.25 4.01 11.90
C LEU A 27 -10.68 2.56 11.66
N GLU A 28 -9.72 1.65 11.46
CA GLU A 28 -9.94 0.20 11.38
C GLU A 28 -10.62 -0.32 12.64
N ARG A 29 -10.17 0.09 13.83
CA ARG A 29 -10.83 -0.27 15.10
C ARG A 29 -12.24 0.29 15.19
N ARG A 30 -12.48 1.52 14.73
CA ARG A 30 -13.84 2.10 14.69
C ARG A 30 -14.77 1.32 13.76
N MET A 31 -14.30 0.91 12.58
CA MET A 31 -15.07 0.04 11.68
C MET A 31 -15.42 -1.28 12.37
N ARG A 32 -14.45 -1.94 13.01
CA ARG A 32 -14.67 -3.22 13.71
C ARG A 32 -15.58 -3.10 14.93
N ALA A 33 -15.55 -1.97 15.63
CA ALA A 33 -16.39 -1.72 16.80
C ALA A 33 -17.90 -1.71 16.48
N THR A 34 -18.27 -1.51 15.21
CA THR A 34 -19.68 -1.60 14.76
C THR A 34 -20.19 -3.03 14.59
N GLY A 35 -19.31 -4.04 14.72
CA GLY A 35 -19.60 -5.44 14.40
C GLY A 35 -19.35 -5.81 12.93
N GLY A 36 -19.10 -4.82 12.06
CA GLY A 36 -18.66 -5.04 10.69
C GLY A 36 -17.16 -5.38 10.58
N PRO A 37 -16.68 -5.83 9.41
CA PRO A 37 -15.28 -6.16 9.20
C PRO A 37 -14.39 -4.92 9.01
N GLY A 38 -13.08 -5.11 8.85
CA GLY A 38 -12.15 -4.04 8.51
C GLY A 38 -12.16 -3.63 7.04
N ILE A 39 -11.38 -2.59 6.70
CA ILE A 39 -11.32 -2.02 5.34
C ILE A 39 -10.86 -3.05 4.29
N ILE A 40 -9.87 -3.90 4.61
CA ILE A 40 -9.36 -4.92 3.69
C ILE A 40 -10.45 -5.89 3.23
N ARG A 41 -11.43 -6.23 4.09
CA ARG A 41 -12.54 -7.11 3.69
C ARG A 41 -13.48 -6.42 2.70
N PHE A 42 -13.60 -5.10 2.78
CA PHE A 42 -14.37 -4.28 1.86
C PHE A 42 -13.69 -4.12 0.50
N GLU A 43 -12.37 -3.91 0.49
CA GLU A 43 -11.52 -3.95 -0.72
C GLU A 43 -11.72 -5.25 -1.49
N LEU A 44 -11.81 -6.37 -0.77
CA LEU A 44 -11.96 -7.72 -1.33
C LEU A 44 -13.43 -8.16 -1.51
N ALA A 45 -14.40 -7.28 -1.33
CA ALA A 45 -15.83 -7.60 -1.47
C ALA A 45 -16.16 -8.05 -2.90
N GLY A 46 -15.68 -7.33 -3.92
CA GLY A 46 -15.73 -7.73 -5.32
C GLY A 46 -17.12 -7.88 -5.96
N SER A 47 -18.19 -7.55 -5.23
CA SER A 47 -19.59 -7.67 -5.65
C SER A 47 -20.47 -6.71 -4.86
N ALA A 48 -21.60 -6.30 -5.43
CA ALA A 48 -22.53 -5.39 -4.77
C ALA A 48 -23.09 -6.00 -3.47
N SER A 49 -23.58 -7.24 -3.52
CA SER A 49 -24.16 -7.92 -2.36
C SER A 49 -23.21 -7.98 -1.16
N ARG A 50 -21.94 -8.33 -1.38
CA ARG A 50 -20.93 -8.37 -0.30
C ARG A 50 -20.59 -6.96 0.19
N ALA A 51 -20.45 -5.99 -0.70
CA ALA A 51 -20.14 -4.61 -0.32
C ALA A 51 -21.28 -3.98 0.49
N GLU A 52 -22.52 -4.18 0.07
CA GLU A 52 -23.72 -3.68 0.75
C GLU A 52 -23.92 -4.36 2.10
N ALA A 53 -23.68 -5.67 2.21
CA ALA A 53 -23.73 -6.38 3.48
C ALA A 53 -22.70 -5.82 4.49
N ILE A 54 -21.49 -5.49 4.04
CA ILE A 54 -20.45 -4.86 4.86
C ILE A 54 -20.89 -3.44 5.27
N MET A 55 -21.38 -2.63 4.34
CA MET A 55 -21.86 -1.28 4.64
C MET A 55 -23.07 -1.31 5.59
N ALA A 56 -23.96 -2.30 5.47
CA ALA A 56 -25.06 -2.50 6.39
C ALA A 56 -24.56 -2.81 7.80
N ALA A 57 -23.62 -3.76 7.94
CA ALA A 57 -23.00 -4.10 9.22
C ALA A 57 -22.27 -2.92 9.87
N TRP A 58 -21.67 -2.04 9.06
CA TRP A 58 -21.00 -0.83 9.54
C TRP A 58 -21.94 0.27 10.07
N GLY A 59 -23.21 0.27 9.68
CA GLY A 59 -24.11 1.39 9.97
C GLY A 59 -23.54 2.74 9.50
N GLY A 60 -23.99 3.85 10.11
CA GLY A 60 -23.50 5.19 9.76
C GLY A 60 -22.06 5.44 10.19
N ASP A 61 -21.69 5.01 11.39
CA ASP A 61 -20.39 5.30 12.00
C ASP A 61 -19.24 4.56 11.30
N GLY A 62 -19.42 3.27 11.01
CA GLY A 62 -18.41 2.47 10.30
C GLY A 62 -18.23 2.94 8.86
N ARG A 63 -19.31 3.35 8.17
CA ARG A 63 -19.22 3.94 6.83
C ARG A 63 -18.48 5.27 6.83
N ARG A 64 -18.71 6.12 7.83
CA ARG A 64 -17.97 7.39 7.99
C ARG A 64 -16.49 7.12 8.26
N ALA A 65 -16.17 6.17 9.14
CA ALA A 65 -14.79 5.76 9.39
C ALA A 65 -14.12 5.20 8.13
N ALA A 66 -14.81 4.36 7.36
CA ALA A 66 -14.34 3.83 6.09
C ALA A 66 -14.06 4.95 5.08
N ALA A 67 -14.98 5.91 4.92
CA ALA A 67 -14.80 7.03 4.01
C ALA A 67 -13.59 7.91 4.37
N ILE A 68 -13.40 8.20 5.67
CA ILE A 68 -12.22 8.93 6.15
C ILE A 68 -10.95 8.12 5.89
N SER A 69 -10.98 6.82 6.17
CA SER A 69 -9.86 5.89 5.95
C SER A 69 -9.45 5.89 4.48
N THR A 70 -10.41 5.73 3.55
CA THR A 70 -10.14 5.73 2.10
C THR A 70 -9.60 7.08 1.60
N TRP A 71 -10.03 8.21 2.17
CA TRP A 71 -9.45 9.50 1.82
C TRP A 71 -8.01 9.68 2.34
N LEU A 72 -7.75 9.25 3.58
CA LEU A 72 -6.41 9.29 4.15
C LEU A 72 -5.44 8.33 3.44
N ASP A 73 -5.98 7.27 2.83
CA ASP A 73 -5.19 6.29 2.09
C ASP A 73 -4.42 6.90 0.91
N PHE A 74 -4.93 7.98 0.29
CA PHE A 74 -4.18 8.74 -0.72
C PHE A 74 -2.90 9.38 -0.18
N GLY A 75 -2.91 9.82 1.07
CA GLY A 75 -1.70 10.26 1.77
C GLY A 75 -0.83 9.09 2.20
N TYR A 76 -1.45 8.00 2.66
CA TYR A 76 -0.75 6.79 3.07
C TYR A 76 0.05 6.17 1.92
N MET A 77 -0.54 6.06 0.73
CA MET A 77 0.11 5.52 -0.46
C MET A 77 1.30 6.34 -0.93
N ALA A 78 1.27 7.67 -0.76
CA ALA A 78 2.43 8.50 -1.00
C ALA A 78 3.57 8.19 -0.01
N SER A 79 3.24 7.98 1.27
CA SER A 79 4.22 7.68 2.31
C SER A 79 4.89 6.31 2.12
N TYR A 80 4.10 5.23 1.99
CA TYR A 80 4.65 3.89 1.80
C TYR A 80 5.26 3.73 0.41
N GLY A 81 4.69 4.36 -0.62
CA GLY A 81 5.21 4.31 -1.98
C GLY A 81 6.60 4.92 -2.09
N ASN A 82 6.81 6.09 -1.48
CA ASN A 82 8.13 6.71 -1.43
C ASN A 82 9.13 5.89 -0.59
N LEU A 83 8.70 5.38 0.58
CA LEU A 83 9.54 4.50 1.39
C LEU A 83 9.97 3.26 0.60
N LEU A 84 9.03 2.58 -0.05
CA LEU A 84 9.28 1.36 -0.82
C LEU A 84 10.22 1.65 -2.00
N ALA A 85 10.02 2.74 -2.74
CA ALA A 85 10.90 3.15 -3.82
C ALA A 85 12.33 3.42 -3.34
N LEU A 86 12.50 4.07 -2.19
CA LEU A 86 13.82 4.32 -1.59
C LEU A 86 14.49 3.01 -1.11
N LEU A 87 13.72 2.06 -0.57
CA LEU A 87 14.26 0.76 -0.18
C LEU A 87 14.66 -0.07 -1.40
N VAL A 88 13.84 -0.10 -2.47
CA VAL A 88 14.20 -0.73 -3.75
C VAL A 88 15.44 -0.09 -4.36
N GLU A 89 15.54 1.25 -4.31
CA GLU A 89 16.73 2.01 -4.74
C GLU A 89 17.99 1.58 -3.98
N ARG A 90 17.90 1.45 -2.66
CA ARG A 90 19.01 0.99 -1.80
C ARG A 90 19.43 -0.43 -2.17
N THR A 91 18.46 -1.34 -2.29
CA THR A 91 18.71 -2.75 -2.61
C THR A 91 19.31 -2.92 -4.00
N ARG A 92 18.78 -2.23 -5.03
CA ARG A 92 19.35 -2.33 -6.38
C ARG A 92 20.79 -1.85 -6.46
N ARG A 93 21.16 -0.79 -5.73
CA ARG A 93 22.54 -0.27 -5.71
C ARG A 93 23.49 -1.29 -5.09
N ARG A 94 23.04 -1.97 -4.03
CA ARG A 94 23.81 -3.04 -3.38
C ARG A 94 24.01 -4.26 -4.29
N CYS A 95 22.96 -4.65 -5.02
CA CYS A 95 22.98 -5.83 -5.88
C CYS A 95 23.50 -5.58 -7.30
N GLY A 96 23.69 -4.31 -7.71
CA GLY A 96 24.09 -3.96 -9.08
C GLY A 96 22.96 -4.06 -10.11
N HIS A 97 21.70 -3.94 -9.69
CA HIS A 97 20.53 -4.12 -10.56
C HIS A 97 20.09 -2.83 -11.28
N PRO A 98 19.27 -2.94 -12.36
CA PRO A 98 18.89 -1.81 -13.23
C PRO A 98 18.28 -0.61 -12.51
N ALA A 99 18.59 0.59 -13.00
CA ALA A 99 18.15 1.85 -12.39
C ALA A 99 16.63 2.12 -12.46
N GLY A 100 15.92 1.42 -13.36
CA GLY A 100 14.47 1.58 -13.52
C GLY A 100 13.61 0.85 -12.48
N LEU A 101 14.17 -0.05 -11.68
CA LEU A 101 13.40 -0.87 -10.72
C LEU A 101 12.54 -0.04 -9.74
N PRO A 102 13.02 1.07 -9.14
CA PRO A 102 12.19 1.85 -8.22
C PRO A 102 10.95 2.47 -8.88
N ALA A 103 11.00 2.75 -10.19
CA ALA A 103 9.85 3.32 -10.90
C ALA A 103 8.66 2.34 -10.97
N LEU A 104 8.95 1.04 -10.94
CA LEU A 104 7.93 -0.01 -10.96
C LEU A 104 7.10 -0.08 -9.65
N VAL A 105 7.56 0.54 -8.56
CA VAL A 105 6.74 0.75 -7.36
C VAL A 105 5.49 1.59 -7.67
N GLY A 106 5.57 2.47 -8.69
CA GLY A 106 4.43 3.25 -9.16
C GLY A 106 3.22 2.41 -9.59
N VAL A 107 3.42 1.15 -9.99
CA VAL A 107 2.32 0.23 -10.32
C VAL A 107 1.46 -0.08 -9.09
N ALA A 108 2.08 -0.32 -7.94
CA ALA A 108 1.35 -0.57 -6.69
C ALA A 108 0.56 0.68 -6.26
N VAL A 109 1.20 1.85 -6.31
CA VAL A 109 0.58 3.13 -5.95
C VAL A 109 -0.58 3.49 -6.90
N ALA A 110 -0.42 3.27 -8.20
CA ALA A 110 -1.48 3.48 -9.17
C ALA A 110 -2.66 2.52 -8.95
N GLY A 111 -2.37 1.25 -8.64
CA GLY A 111 -3.39 0.28 -8.24
C GLY A 111 -4.16 0.75 -7.01
N ASP A 112 -3.45 1.27 -6.00
CA ASP A 112 -4.05 1.81 -4.78
C ASP A 112 -4.98 2.99 -5.05
N ALA A 113 -4.55 3.92 -5.91
CA ALA A 113 -5.38 5.06 -6.28
C ALA A 113 -6.68 4.63 -7.00
N VAL A 114 -6.59 3.66 -7.92
CA VAL A 114 -7.77 3.11 -8.62
C VAL A 114 -8.71 2.41 -7.64
N GLU A 115 -8.15 1.67 -6.69
CA GLU A 115 -8.91 1.04 -5.61
C GLU A 115 -9.63 2.08 -4.76
N GLY A 116 -8.92 3.07 -4.22
CA GLY A 116 -9.49 4.10 -3.35
C GLY A 116 -10.61 4.88 -4.02
N VAL A 117 -10.44 5.29 -5.28
CA VAL A 117 -11.50 5.94 -6.06
C VAL A 117 -12.71 5.02 -6.24
N SER A 118 -12.48 3.74 -6.53
CA SER A 118 -13.55 2.76 -6.69
C SER A 118 -14.31 2.56 -5.38
N LEU A 119 -13.63 2.44 -4.24
CA LEU A 119 -14.26 2.29 -2.93
C LEU A 119 -15.06 3.52 -2.51
N LEU A 120 -14.56 4.72 -2.77
CA LEU A 120 -15.33 5.96 -2.55
C LEU A 120 -16.63 5.95 -3.37
N ASN A 121 -16.61 5.43 -4.60
CA ASN A 121 -17.83 5.28 -5.40
C ASN A 121 -18.78 4.22 -4.80
N VAL A 122 -18.26 3.09 -4.30
CA VAL A 122 -19.07 2.07 -3.61
C VAL A 122 -19.75 2.66 -2.37
N LEU A 123 -19.01 3.40 -1.54
CA LEU A 123 -19.53 4.05 -0.33
C LEU A 123 -20.62 5.09 -0.63
N ARG A 124 -20.59 5.71 -1.82
CA ARG A 124 -21.62 6.64 -2.31
C ARG A 124 -22.79 5.94 -3.01
N GLY A 125 -22.79 4.61 -3.10
CA GLY A 125 -23.83 3.85 -3.80
C GLY A 125 -23.74 3.93 -5.33
N ASN A 126 -22.65 4.45 -5.90
CA ASN A 126 -22.51 4.64 -7.34
C ASN A 126 -21.97 3.37 -8.01
N ARG A 127 -22.75 2.77 -8.92
CA ARG A 127 -22.37 1.58 -9.71
C ARG A 127 -21.66 0.52 -8.84
N VAL A 128 -22.27 0.17 -7.72
CA VAL A 128 -21.67 -0.62 -6.63
C VAL A 128 -21.00 -1.90 -7.14
N ALA A 129 -21.67 -2.65 -8.02
CA ALA A 129 -21.12 -3.90 -8.57
C ALA A 129 -19.83 -3.68 -9.38
N ASP A 130 -19.82 -2.69 -10.28
CA ASP A 130 -18.67 -2.40 -11.13
C ASP A 130 -17.49 -1.88 -10.31
N ASN A 131 -17.76 -0.93 -9.41
CA ASN A 131 -16.71 -0.33 -8.59
C ASN A 131 -16.17 -1.32 -7.56
N ALA A 132 -16.99 -2.18 -6.96
CA ALA A 132 -16.50 -3.23 -6.06
C ALA A 132 -15.58 -4.23 -6.79
N ARG A 133 -15.91 -4.59 -8.05
CA ARG A 133 -15.07 -5.46 -8.88
C ARG A 133 -13.75 -4.79 -9.25
N ARG A 134 -13.79 -3.51 -9.64
CA ARG A 134 -12.60 -2.70 -9.95
C ARG A 134 -11.69 -2.56 -8.73
N ALA A 135 -12.25 -2.21 -7.58
CA ALA A 135 -11.52 -2.11 -6.32
C ALA A 135 -10.81 -3.42 -5.98
N ARG A 136 -11.53 -4.56 -6.02
CA ARG A 136 -10.94 -5.87 -5.75
C ARG A 136 -9.79 -6.21 -6.71
N THR A 137 -9.98 -5.95 -8.00
CA THR A 137 -8.94 -6.25 -9.01
C THR A 137 -7.69 -5.42 -8.76
N ALA A 138 -7.88 -4.12 -8.50
CA ALA A 138 -6.79 -3.20 -8.18
C ALA A 138 -6.07 -3.58 -6.88
N ALA A 139 -6.81 -3.92 -5.83
CA ALA A 139 -6.27 -4.37 -4.55
C ALA A 139 -5.43 -5.65 -4.70
N LEU A 140 -5.90 -6.64 -5.47
CA LEU A 140 -5.16 -7.87 -5.72
C LEU A 140 -3.85 -7.61 -6.48
N ILE A 141 -3.88 -6.75 -7.50
CA ILE A 141 -2.67 -6.35 -8.23
C ILE A 141 -1.70 -5.63 -7.29
N LYS A 142 -2.19 -4.65 -6.52
CA LYS A 142 -1.40 -3.91 -5.51
C LYS A 142 -0.72 -4.86 -4.54
N PHE A 143 -1.47 -5.76 -3.90
CA PHE A 143 -0.92 -6.72 -2.94
C PHE A 143 0.12 -7.64 -3.56
N ALA A 144 -0.12 -8.16 -4.77
CA ALA A 144 0.86 -8.98 -5.48
C ALA A 144 2.17 -8.22 -5.73
N VAL A 145 2.08 -6.98 -6.24
CA VAL A 145 3.26 -6.13 -6.51
C VAL A 145 4.00 -5.78 -5.22
N LEU A 146 3.29 -5.45 -4.14
CA LEU A 146 3.90 -5.18 -2.83
C LEU A 146 4.66 -6.40 -2.29
N VAL A 147 4.09 -7.60 -2.38
CA VAL A 147 4.76 -8.84 -1.96
C VAL A 147 6.05 -9.06 -2.74
N VAL A 148 6.03 -8.86 -4.07
CA VAL A 148 7.24 -8.98 -4.89
C VAL A 148 8.33 -7.99 -4.45
N TRP A 149 7.98 -6.72 -4.20
CA TRP A 149 8.98 -5.74 -3.76
C TRP A 149 9.54 -6.03 -2.38
N LEU A 150 8.70 -6.46 -1.45
CA LEU A 150 9.14 -6.84 -0.12
C LEU A 150 10.08 -8.06 -0.17
N ALA A 151 9.76 -9.06 -0.99
CA ALA A 151 10.63 -10.21 -1.22
C ALA A 151 11.97 -9.79 -1.84
N TYR A 152 11.94 -8.91 -2.85
CA TYR A 152 13.14 -8.36 -3.47
C TYR A 152 14.06 -7.65 -2.46
N ILE A 153 13.48 -6.79 -1.61
CA ILE A 153 14.21 -6.08 -0.55
C ILE A 153 14.79 -7.06 0.47
N ALA A 154 14.00 -8.05 0.91
CA ALA A 154 14.44 -9.05 1.88
C ALA A 154 15.62 -9.87 1.35
N VAL A 155 15.50 -10.43 0.14
CA VAL A 155 16.56 -11.24 -0.49
C VAL A 155 17.81 -10.39 -0.73
N GLY A 156 17.66 -9.19 -1.30
CA GLY A 156 18.81 -8.33 -1.58
C GLY A 156 19.50 -7.77 -0.32
N SER A 157 18.80 -7.73 0.82
CA SER A 157 19.40 -7.36 2.11
C SER A 157 20.31 -8.45 2.70
N MET A 158 20.04 -9.73 2.35
CA MET A 158 20.81 -10.89 2.78
C MET A 158 22.03 -11.17 1.89
N GLN A 159 22.05 -10.66 0.66
CA GLN A 159 23.16 -10.91 -0.28
C GLN A 159 24.41 -10.05 0.06
N PRO A 160 25.62 -10.61 -0.11
CA PRO A 160 26.85 -9.81 -0.13
C PRO A 160 26.77 -8.72 -1.20
N SER A 161 27.33 -7.56 -0.90
CA SER A 161 27.32 -6.45 -1.85
C SER A 161 28.03 -6.86 -3.16
N ALA A 162 27.61 -6.31 -4.30
CA ALA A 162 28.25 -6.59 -5.59
C ALA A 162 29.77 -6.28 -5.56
N GLN A 163 30.19 -5.36 -4.69
CA GLN A 163 31.59 -5.01 -4.47
C GLN A 163 32.38 -6.12 -3.72
N GLU A 164 31.73 -6.85 -2.80
CA GLU A 164 32.35 -8.01 -2.12
C GLU A 164 32.43 -9.24 -3.03
N ARG A 165 31.45 -9.42 -3.93
CA ARG A 165 31.48 -10.51 -4.92
C ARG A 165 32.62 -10.38 -5.92
N GLY A 166 32.97 -9.15 -6.33
CA GLY A 166 34.10 -8.93 -7.25
C GLY A 166 35.50 -9.07 -6.62
N VAL A 167 35.62 -9.13 -5.30
CA VAL A 167 36.91 -9.27 -4.58
C VAL A 167 37.24 -10.73 -4.25
N GLY A 168 36.25 -11.63 -4.25
CA GLY A 168 36.47 -13.06 -4.01
C GLY A 168 36.91 -13.87 -5.24
N ASP A 169 36.82 -13.28 -6.44
CA ASP A 169 37.14 -13.92 -7.73
C ASP A 169 38.52 -13.50 -8.31
N LEU A 170 39.39 -12.89 -7.49
CA LEU A 170 40.79 -12.54 -7.83
C LEU A 170 41.77 -13.30 -6.93
#